data_AF-A0A0J7JY49-F1
#
_entry.id   AF-A0A0J7JY49-F1
#
_cell.length_a   1.000
_cell.length_b   1.000
_cell.length_c   1.000
_cell.angle_alpha   90.00
_cell.angle_beta   90.00
_cell.angle_gamma   90.00
#
_symmetry.space_group_name_H-M   'P 1'
#
loop_
_entity.id
_entity.type
_entity.pdbx_description
1 polymer ?
#
loop_
_entity_poly.entity_id
_entity_poly.type
_entity_poly.pdbx_seq_one_letter_code
_entity_poly.pdbx_strand_id
1 'polypeptide(L)'
;MLRIAVTDLCAKKFSSENLVLLMEVGTKLKVDYLNRVRMNTISRYQIFSPIPFIEFHPDIIYADEAARDEVDVNSNYGKYDEHNYNNIAFYIKDYNAMRQTVETNIPLARSDKDIATLLKLSKHSPVTSLFEMYVSFSDMHIFRAIEPTLKIKYKDVNCDDTANDNIHKSCLKLRNNHLGKRSQLAGLILDYQNHQAYKEA
;
A
#
# COMPACT_ATOMS: atom_id res chain seq x y z
N MET A 1 6.33 -7.40 6.86
CA MET A 1 6.02 -7.86 8.25
C MET A 1 5.98 -6.77 9.33
N LEU A 2 6.60 -5.59 9.18
CA LEU A 2 6.53 -4.52 10.22
C LEU A 2 5.09 -4.21 10.66
N ARG A 3 4.17 -4.07 9.70
CA ARG A 3 2.76 -3.79 9.96
C ARG A 3 2.07 -4.92 10.75
N ILE A 4 2.46 -6.18 10.54
CA ILE A 4 1.95 -7.32 11.30
C ILE A 4 2.40 -7.17 12.76
N ALA A 5 3.70 -6.93 12.99
CA ALA A 5 4.23 -6.75 14.34
C ALA A 5 3.57 -5.59 15.08
N VAL A 6 3.42 -4.43 14.43
CA VAL A 6 2.73 -3.27 15.02
C VAL A 6 1.26 -3.60 15.32
N THR A 7 0.58 -4.32 14.43
CA THR A 7 -0.82 -4.72 14.65
C THR A 7 -0.94 -5.68 15.82
N ASP A 8 -0.05 -6.67 15.97
CA ASP A 8 -0.02 -7.60 17.11
C ASP A 8 0.09 -6.82 18.45
N LEU A 9 0.95 -5.79 18.49
CA LEU A 9 1.15 -4.95 19.67
C LEU A 9 -0.06 -4.05 19.96
N CYS A 10 -0.68 -3.49 18.92
CA CYS A 10 -1.84 -2.61 19.04
C CYS A 10 -3.13 -3.39 19.37
N ALA A 11 -3.33 -4.57 18.80
CA ALA A 11 -4.54 -5.39 18.95
C ALA A 11 -4.88 -5.68 20.41
N LYS A 12 -3.87 -5.83 21.27
CA LYS A 12 -4.03 -6.04 22.71
C LYS A 12 -4.71 -4.89 23.45
N LYS A 13 -4.72 -3.68 22.87
CA LYS A 13 -5.32 -2.48 23.46
C LYS A 13 -6.78 -2.28 23.05
N PHE A 14 -7.29 -3.11 22.13
CA PHE A 14 -8.63 -2.97 21.58
C PHE A 14 -9.53 -4.13 22.01
N SER A 15 -10.83 -3.87 22.10
CA SER A 15 -11.82 -4.93 22.32
C SER A 15 -12.04 -5.72 21.02
N SER A 16 -12.53 -6.96 21.16
CA SER A 16 -12.79 -7.85 20.02
C SER A 16 -13.74 -7.24 18.97
N GLU A 17 -14.68 -6.40 19.38
CA GLU A 17 -15.70 -5.81 18.51
C GLU A 17 -15.23 -4.49 17.87
N ASN A 18 -14.00 -4.03 18.14
CA ASN A 18 -13.44 -2.87 17.46
C ASN A 18 -13.11 -3.19 16.00
N LEU A 19 -13.57 -2.31 15.10
CA LEU A 19 -13.10 -2.21 13.72
C LEU A 19 -11.80 -1.40 13.70
N VAL A 20 -10.76 -1.96 13.09
CA VAL A 20 -9.47 -1.29 12.87
C VAL A 20 -9.28 -1.05 11.38
N LEU A 21 -8.82 0.15 11.04
CA LEU A 21 -8.36 0.52 9.71
C LEU A 21 -6.87 0.85 9.79
N LEU A 22 -6.03 0.03 9.16
CA LEU A 22 -4.65 0.40 8.88
C LEU A 22 -4.62 1.15 7.56
N MET A 23 -3.95 2.30 7.54
CA MET A 23 -3.83 3.14 6.36
C MET A 23 -2.41 3.65 6.16
N GLU A 24 -2.13 4.11 4.96
CA GLU A 24 -0.85 4.70 4.63
C GLU A 24 -0.71 6.14 5.19
N VAL A 25 0.48 6.47 5.68
CA VAL A 25 0.78 7.82 6.20
C VAL A 25 0.67 8.86 5.09
N GLY A 26 0.18 10.05 5.42
CA GLY A 26 -0.01 11.15 4.46
C GLY A 26 -1.30 11.07 3.66
N THR A 27 -2.14 10.07 3.92
CA THR A 27 -3.47 9.96 3.34
C THR A 27 -4.43 10.98 3.97
N LYS A 28 -5.16 11.74 3.14
CA LYS A 28 -6.24 12.63 3.62
C LYS A 28 -7.49 11.82 3.94
N LEU A 29 -7.92 11.83 5.20
CA LEU A 29 -9.13 11.12 5.63
C LEU A 29 -10.38 11.91 5.27
N LYS A 30 -11.25 11.30 4.48
CA LYS A 30 -12.58 11.82 4.13
C LYS A 30 -13.65 10.97 4.79
N VAL A 31 -14.75 11.61 5.21
CA VAL A 31 -15.88 10.93 5.87
C VAL A 31 -16.45 9.82 4.98
N ASP A 32 -16.55 10.06 3.68
CA ASP A 32 -17.03 9.07 2.71
C ASP A 32 -16.18 7.80 2.67
N TYR A 33 -14.85 7.96 2.78
CA TYR A 33 -13.94 6.82 2.86
C TYR A 33 -14.19 6.00 4.13
N LEU A 34 -14.29 6.67 5.29
CA LEU A 34 -14.56 6.01 6.56
C LEU A 34 -15.91 5.30 6.56
N ASN A 35 -16.93 5.89 5.95
CA ASN A 35 -18.24 5.27 5.79
C ASN A 35 -18.15 4.00 4.94
N ARG A 36 -17.45 4.04 3.80
CA ARG A 36 -17.23 2.85 2.97
C ARG A 36 -16.43 1.78 3.69
N VAL A 37 -15.41 2.15 4.47
CA VAL A 37 -14.68 1.20 5.31
C VAL A 37 -15.62 0.50 6.30
N ARG A 38 -16.48 1.26 6.99
CA ARG A 38 -17.45 0.70 7.95
C ARG A 38 -18.47 -0.22 7.29
N MET A 39 -19.01 0.20 6.14
CA MET A 39 -20.03 -0.57 5.41
C MET A 39 -19.48 -1.86 4.80
N ASN A 40 -18.20 -1.87 4.41
CA ASN A 40 -17.59 -2.98 3.70
C ASN A 40 -16.71 -3.89 4.58
N THR A 41 -16.60 -3.62 5.87
CA THR A 41 -15.93 -4.51 6.82
C THR A 41 -17.00 -5.23 7.64
N ILE A 42 -17.10 -6.55 7.50
CA ILE A 42 -18.18 -7.35 8.10
C ILE A 42 -17.55 -8.38 9.02
N SER A 43 -17.86 -8.31 10.31
CA SER A 43 -17.27 -9.21 11.30
C SER A 43 -17.54 -10.67 10.96
N ARG A 44 -16.52 -11.52 11.13
CA ARG A 44 -16.53 -12.97 10.84
C ARG A 44 -16.77 -13.36 9.39
N TYR A 45 -16.83 -12.39 8.47
CA TYR A 45 -17.13 -12.68 7.07
C TYR A 45 -16.17 -11.97 6.11
N GLN A 46 -16.00 -10.65 6.24
CA GLN A 46 -15.35 -9.84 5.21
C GLN A 46 -14.36 -8.83 5.79
N ILE A 47 -13.13 -8.87 5.28
CA ILE A 47 -12.18 -7.76 5.40
C ILE A 47 -12.29 -6.82 4.19
N PHE A 48 -11.92 -5.56 4.37
CA PHE A 48 -11.92 -4.57 3.29
C PHE A 48 -10.50 -4.09 2.98
N SER A 49 -10.06 -4.23 1.74
CA SER A 49 -8.75 -3.76 1.24
C SER A 49 -8.96 -2.83 0.04
N PRO A 50 -9.15 -1.52 0.28
CA PRO A 50 -9.46 -0.55 -0.76
C PRO A 50 -8.28 -0.35 -1.73
N ILE A 51 -8.61 -0.10 -2.99
CA ILE A 51 -7.65 0.21 -4.06
C ILE A 51 -7.51 1.74 -4.16
N PRO A 52 -6.37 2.32 -3.74
CA PRO A 52 -6.14 3.75 -3.74
C PRO A 52 -5.85 4.31 -5.13
N PHE A 53 -6.11 5.61 -5.32
CA PHE A 53 -5.52 6.38 -6.40
C PHE A 53 -4.15 6.90 -5.97
N ILE A 54 -3.10 6.55 -6.71
CA ILE A 54 -1.72 6.98 -6.44
C ILE A 54 -1.34 8.06 -7.45
N GLU A 55 -0.86 9.20 -6.94
CA GLU A 55 -0.29 10.27 -7.75
C GLU A 55 1.02 9.82 -8.42
N PHE A 56 1.24 10.27 -9.65
CA PHE A 56 2.51 10.11 -10.34
C PHE A 56 3.58 11.08 -9.78
N HIS A 57 4.82 10.93 -10.22
CA HIS A 57 5.94 11.75 -9.74
C HIS A 57 5.64 13.25 -9.90
N PRO A 58 5.85 14.09 -8.86
CA PRO A 58 5.49 15.51 -8.88
C PRO A 58 6.10 16.26 -10.06
N ASP A 59 7.39 16.04 -10.37
CA ASP A 59 8.06 16.69 -11.51
C ASP A 59 7.44 16.34 -12.87
N ILE A 60 6.68 15.25 -12.97
CA ILE A 60 6.03 14.80 -14.21
C ILE A 60 4.61 15.38 -14.31
N ILE A 61 3.88 15.45 -13.20
CA ILE A 61 2.47 15.88 -13.20
C ILE A 61 2.28 17.37 -12.98
N TYR A 62 3.24 18.02 -12.34
CA TYR A 62 3.19 19.45 -12.07
C TYR A 62 4.02 20.26 -13.05
N ALA A 63 5.02 19.68 -13.74
CA ALA A 63 5.88 20.39 -14.71
C ALA A 63 6.26 21.80 -14.21
N ASP A 64 5.63 22.86 -14.74
CA ASP A 64 5.84 24.28 -14.39
C ASP A 64 4.73 24.90 -13.49
N GLU A 65 3.70 24.14 -13.16
CA GLU A 65 2.64 24.55 -12.25
C GLU A 65 3.02 24.31 -10.78
N ALA A 66 2.53 25.18 -9.89
CA ALA A 66 2.69 24.96 -8.46
C ALA A 66 1.98 23.66 -8.04
N ALA A 67 2.66 22.86 -7.22
CA ALA A 67 2.10 21.64 -6.65
C ALA A 67 0.75 21.93 -5.96
N ARG A 68 -0.27 21.16 -6.33
CA ARG A 68 -1.62 21.31 -5.79
C ARG A 68 -1.80 20.47 -4.53
N ASP A 69 -2.64 20.94 -3.63
CA ASP A 69 -2.94 20.22 -2.38
C ASP A 69 -3.83 18.98 -2.60
N GLU A 70 -4.70 19.03 -3.59
CA GLU A 70 -5.46 17.88 -4.08
C GLU A 70 -5.41 17.85 -5.61
N VAL A 71 -5.24 16.66 -6.16
CA VAL A 71 -5.42 16.40 -7.59
C VAL A 71 -6.78 15.78 -7.85
N ASP A 72 -7.32 16.04 -9.04
CA ASP A 72 -8.49 15.31 -9.53
C ASP A 72 -8.11 13.87 -9.89
N VAL A 73 -9.08 12.97 -9.74
CA VAL A 73 -8.91 11.57 -10.13
C VAL A 73 -9.00 11.48 -11.65
N ASN A 74 -7.86 11.50 -12.33
CA ASN A 74 -7.79 11.31 -13.77
C ASN A 74 -6.43 10.69 -14.18
N SER A 75 -6.34 10.25 -15.44
CA SER A 75 -5.16 9.54 -15.94
C SER A 75 -3.89 10.39 -16.09
N ASN A 76 -3.99 11.72 -15.94
CA ASN A 76 -2.85 12.62 -16.08
C ASN A 76 -2.10 12.79 -14.76
N TYR A 77 -2.82 12.75 -13.64
CA TYR A 77 -2.23 12.92 -12.30
C TYR A 77 -1.83 11.62 -11.63
N GLY A 78 -2.38 10.48 -12.06
CA GLY A 78 -2.13 9.22 -11.38
C GLY A 78 -2.97 8.07 -11.92
N LYS A 79 -3.04 7.01 -11.13
CA LYS A 79 -3.85 5.83 -11.45
C LYS A 79 -4.27 5.07 -10.19
N TYR A 80 -5.27 4.21 -10.34
CA TYR A 80 -5.60 3.24 -9.31
C TYR A 80 -4.52 2.16 -9.24
N ASP A 81 -3.97 1.95 -8.04
CA ASP A 81 -2.94 0.94 -7.81
C ASP A 81 -3.55 -0.33 -7.23
N GLU A 82 -3.97 -1.21 -8.12
CA GLU A 82 -4.54 -2.52 -7.78
C GLU A 82 -3.60 -3.38 -6.93
N HIS A 83 -2.29 -3.13 -6.96
CA HIS A 83 -1.29 -3.91 -6.21
C HIS A 83 -0.91 -3.24 -4.89
N ASN A 84 -1.54 -2.11 -4.53
CA ASN A 84 -1.36 -1.49 -3.22
C ASN A 84 -2.24 -2.18 -2.17
N TYR A 85 -1.60 -2.80 -1.19
CA TYR A 85 -2.23 -3.52 -0.08
C TYR A 85 -2.01 -2.85 1.28
N ASN A 86 -1.61 -1.58 1.27
CA ASN A 86 -1.24 -0.83 2.48
C ASN A 86 -2.44 -0.31 3.25
N ASN A 87 -3.64 -0.38 2.68
CA ASN A 87 -4.87 0.05 3.34
C ASN A 87 -5.74 -1.19 3.54
N ILE A 88 -6.08 -1.51 4.78
CA ILE A 88 -6.83 -2.71 5.12
C ILE A 88 -7.64 -2.48 6.40
N ALA A 89 -8.89 -2.92 6.40
CA ALA A 89 -9.78 -2.85 7.54
C ALA A 89 -10.35 -4.23 7.89
N PHE A 90 -10.45 -4.47 9.20
CA PHE A 90 -10.90 -5.74 9.79
C PHE A 90 -11.36 -5.53 11.24
N TYR A 91 -12.08 -6.50 11.79
CA TYR A 91 -12.37 -6.54 13.22
C TYR A 91 -11.24 -7.21 14.00
N ILE A 92 -10.97 -6.73 15.22
CA ILE A 92 -9.93 -7.31 16.10
C ILE A 92 -10.17 -8.80 16.37
N LYS A 93 -11.44 -9.20 16.55
CA LYS A 93 -11.81 -10.60 16.68
C LYS A 93 -11.32 -11.46 15.53
N ASP A 94 -11.52 -10.99 14.31
CA ASP A 94 -11.19 -11.71 13.08
C ASP A 94 -9.67 -11.77 12.89
N TYR A 95 -8.98 -10.67 13.22
CA TYR A 95 -7.53 -10.62 13.27
C TYR A 95 -6.95 -11.63 14.26
N ASN A 96 -7.45 -11.64 15.50
CA ASN A 96 -6.96 -12.56 16.53
C ASN A 96 -7.20 -14.02 16.15
N ALA A 97 -8.37 -14.34 15.57
CA ALA A 97 -8.67 -15.69 15.08
C ALA A 97 -7.68 -16.13 13.99
N MET A 98 -7.45 -15.29 12.97
CA MET A 98 -6.48 -15.58 11.91
C MET A 98 -5.04 -15.67 12.46
N ARG A 99 -4.67 -14.82 13.43
CA ARG A 99 -3.33 -14.84 14.02
C ARG A 99 -3.05 -16.10 14.82
N GLN A 100 -4.05 -16.68 15.49
CA GLN A 100 -3.91 -17.97 16.18
C GLN A 100 -3.56 -19.10 15.21
N THR A 101 -4.19 -19.11 14.02
CA THR A 101 -3.92 -20.13 12.99
C THR A 101 -2.50 -20.08 12.44
N VAL A 102 -1.93 -18.87 12.32
CA VAL A 102 -0.60 -18.66 11.71
C VAL A 102 0.55 -18.50 12.71
N GLU A 103 0.29 -18.52 14.03
CA GLU A 103 1.32 -18.31 15.08
C GLU A 103 2.54 -19.24 14.93
N THR A 104 2.33 -20.48 14.44
CA THR A 104 3.39 -21.47 14.20
C THR A 104 4.35 -21.07 13.08
N ASN A 105 3.86 -20.38 12.06
CA ASN A 105 4.66 -19.95 10.90
C ASN A 105 5.17 -18.51 11.04
N ILE A 106 4.35 -17.64 11.65
CA ILE A 106 4.64 -16.22 11.87
C ILE A 106 4.37 -15.91 13.36
N PRO A 107 5.43 -15.90 14.19
CA PRO A 107 5.32 -15.66 15.63
C PRO A 107 4.59 -14.34 15.96
N LEU A 108 3.83 -14.33 17.05
CA LEU A 108 3.19 -13.12 17.56
C LEU A 108 4.22 -12.14 18.13
N ALA A 109 4.17 -10.87 17.71
CA ALA A 109 4.95 -9.83 18.38
C ALA A 109 4.32 -9.54 19.76
N ARG A 110 5.04 -9.84 20.84
CA ARG A 110 4.55 -9.62 22.20
C ARG A 110 5.08 -8.32 22.80
N SER A 111 6.26 -7.90 22.37
CA SER A 111 6.95 -6.67 22.75
C SER A 111 7.74 -6.10 21.57
N ASP A 112 8.25 -4.87 21.70
CA ASP A 112 9.05 -4.20 20.67
C ASP A 112 10.33 -4.99 20.31
N LYS A 113 10.84 -5.80 21.24
CA LYS A 113 12.01 -6.67 21.01
C LYS A 113 11.74 -7.73 19.94
N ASP A 114 10.49 -8.13 19.74
CA ASP A 114 10.09 -9.16 18.79
C ASP A 114 10.01 -8.62 17.35
N ILE A 115 9.94 -7.29 17.17
CA ILE A 115 9.83 -6.65 15.86
C ILE A 115 11.03 -7.03 14.99
N ALA A 116 12.24 -6.98 15.55
CA ALA A 116 13.47 -7.32 14.82
C ALA A 116 13.46 -8.77 14.31
N THR A 117 12.89 -9.70 15.08
CA THR A 117 12.76 -11.11 14.70
C THR A 117 11.80 -11.27 13.51
N LEU A 118 10.65 -10.61 13.54
CA LEU A 118 9.69 -10.62 12.43
C LEU A 118 10.26 -9.96 11.16
N LEU A 119 11.04 -8.89 11.30
CA LEU A 119 11.72 -8.27 10.15
C LEU A 119 12.75 -9.21 9.51
N LYS A 120 13.48 -10.01 10.30
CA LYS A 120 14.38 -11.03 9.76
C LYS A 120 13.62 -12.13 9.02
N LEU A 121 12.52 -12.62 9.59
CA LEU A 121 11.65 -13.63 8.95
C LEU A 121 11.07 -13.14 7.61
N SER A 122 10.80 -11.84 7.49
CA SER A 122 10.23 -11.25 6.26
C SER A 122 11.12 -11.40 5.03
N LYS A 123 12.43 -11.62 5.21
CA LYS A 123 13.37 -11.88 4.11
C LYS A 123 13.17 -13.24 3.44
N HIS A 124 12.58 -14.19 4.16
CA HIS A 124 12.44 -15.58 3.73
C HIS A 124 10.97 -16.04 3.63
N SER A 125 10.04 -15.27 4.19
CA SER A 125 8.62 -15.57 4.15
C SER A 125 7.96 -14.97 2.89
N PRO A 126 7.04 -15.70 2.23
CA PRO A 126 6.24 -15.15 1.14
C PRO A 126 5.23 -14.10 1.61
N VAL A 127 4.97 -14.00 2.92
CA VAL A 127 3.96 -13.11 3.50
C VAL A 127 4.61 -11.80 3.91
N THR A 128 4.41 -10.77 3.10
CA THR A 128 5.00 -9.44 3.28
C THR A 128 4.01 -8.46 3.91
N SER A 129 2.71 -8.65 3.68
CA SER A 129 1.62 -7.76 4.11
C SER A 129 0.53 -8.47 4.94
N LEU A 130 -0.28 -7.68 5.66
CA LEU A 130 -1.47 -8.18 6.35
C LEU A 130 -2.48 -8.77 5.36
N PHE A 131 -2.61 -8.16 4.20
CA PHE A 131 -3.48 -8.63 3.12
C PHE A 131 -3.11 -10.06 2.69
N GLU A 132 -1.84 -10.29 2.36
CA GLU A 132 -1.34 -11.63 1.97
C GLU A 132 -1.52 -12.65 3.09
N MET A 133 -1.42 -12.22 4.36
CA MET A 133 -1.67 -13.08 5.51
C MET A 133 -3.13 -13.53 5.58
N TYR A 134 -4.09 -12.62 5.36
CA TYR A 134 -5.51 -13.00 5.24
C TYR A 134 -5.76 -13.92 4.04
N VAL A 135 -5.18 -13.62 2.88
CA VAL A 135 -5.31 -14.47 1.67
C VAL A 135 -4.78 -15.87 1.91
N SER A 136 -3.66 -16.00 2.62
CA SER A 136 -2.95 -17.28 2.76
C SER A 136 -3.45 -18.14 3.92
N PHE A 137 -4.00 -17.53 4.98
CA PHE A 137 -4.25 -18.23 6.25
C PHE A 137 -5.65 -18.02 6.83
N SER A 138 -6.59 -17.45 6.07
CA SER A 138 -7.97 -17.30 6.52
C SER A 138 -8.96 -17.62 5.40
N ASP A 139 -10.13 -18.12 5.79
CA ASP A 139 -11.26 -18.33 4.88
C ASP A 139 -12.16 -17.09 4.78
N MET A 140 -11.68 -15.93 5.23
CA MET A 140 -12.46 -14.70 5.16
C MET A 140 -12.63 -14.23 3.72
N HIS A 141 -13.80 -13.68 3.41
CA HIS A 141 -14.01 -12.97 2.16
C HIS A 141 -13.15 -11.70 2.13
N ILE A 142 -12.44 -11.51 1.03
CA ILE A 142 -11.55 -10.37 0.85
C ILE A 142 -12.18 -9.45 -0.18
N PHE A 143 -12.78 -8.36 0.30
CA PHE A 143 -13.38 -7.39 -0.60
C PHE A 143 -12.40 -6.29 -0.95
N ARG A 144 -12.17 -6.13 -2.26
CA ARG A 144 -11.36 -5.06 -2.82
C ARG A 144 -12.19 -4.24 -3.78
N ALA A 145 -12.18 -2.93 -3.59
CA ALA A 145 -12.89 -2.00 -4.45
C ALA A 145 -12.05 -0.74 -4.65
N ILE A 146 -12.22 -0.14 -5.82
CA ILE A 146 -11.70 1.20 -6.12
C ILE A 146 -12.26 2.18 -5.10
N GLU A 147 -11.38 2.99 -4.51
CA GLU A 147 -11.73 4.01 -3.53
C GLU A 147 -11.33 5.40 -4.06
N PRO A 148 -12.25 6.14 -4.71
CA PRO A 148 -11.94 7.43 -5.34
C PRO A 148 -11.52 8.52 -4.35
N THR A 149 -11.90 8.40 -3.08
CA THR A 149 -11.55 9.40 -2.05
C THR A 149 -10.25 9.06 -1.32
N LEU A 150 -9.70 7.86 -1.52
CA LEU A 150 -8.40 7.43 -1.03
C LEU A 150 -7.34 7.81 -2.06
N LYS A 151 -6.87 9.05 -1.95
CA LYS A 151 -5.78 9.59 -2.77
C LYS A 151 -4.48 9.53 -1.96
N ILE A 152 -3.44 8.98 -2.54
CA ILE A 152 -2.12 8.86 -1.94
C ILE A 152 -1.13 9.63 -2.82
N LYS A 153 -0.38 10.53 -2.20
CA LYS A 153 0.68 11.27 -2.87
C LYS A 153 1.82 10.34 -3.32
N TYR A 154 2.54 10.75 -4.35
CA TYR A 154 3.74 10.06 -4.79
C TYR A 154 4.72 9.83 -3.64
N LYS A 155 5.37 8.67 -3.63
CA LYS A 155 6.43 8.31 -2.69
C LYS A 155 7.55 7.61 -3.45
N ASP A 156 8.78 7.94 -3.09
CA ASP A 156 9.94 7.23 -3.60
C ASP A 156 9.93 5.78 -3.16
N VAL A 157 10.05 4.90 -4.15
CA VAL A 157 10.10 3.46 -3.94
C VAL A 157 11.55 3.01 -4.05
N ASN A 158 12.15 2.71 -2.90
CA ASN A 158 13.48 2.12 -2.83
C ASN A 158 13.38 0.59 -3.03
N CYS A 159 14.12 0.07 -4.02
CA CYS A 159 14.18 -1.35 -4.35
C CYS A 159 15.53 -2.01 -4.04
N ASP A 160 16.46 -1.30 -3.39
CA ASP A 160 17.84 -1.76 -3.20
C ASP A 160 17.95 -2.89 -2.15
N ASP A 161 16.99 -2.95 -1.21
CA ASP A 161 17.00 -3.91 -0.09
C ASP A 161 16.30 -5.25 -0.37
N THR A 162 15.93 -5.53 -1.62
CA THR A 162 15.15 -6.74 -1.95
C THR A 162 16.06 -7.97 -2.10
N ALA A 163 15.96 -8.93 -1.18
CA ALA A 163 16.77 -10.15 -1.15
C ALA A 163 16.43 -11.20 -2.23
N ASN A 164 15.36 -11.01 -3.02
CA ASN A 164 14.85 -11.96 -3.99
C ASN A 164 14.60 -11.28 -5.34
N ASP A 165 15.12 -11.85 -6.42
CA ASP A 165 15.02 -11.34 -7.80
C ASP A 165 13.57 -11.06 -8.24
N ASN A 166 12.62 -11.90 -7.84
CA ASN A 166 11.21 -11.70 -8.22
C ASN A 166 10.58 -10.52 -7.48
N ILE A 167 10.95 -10.33 -6.20
CA ILE A 167 10.52 -9.18 -5.40
C ILE A 167 11.16 -7.91 -5.95
N HIS A 168 12.44 -7.97 -6.31
CA HIS A 168 13.17 -6.86 -6.93
C HIS A 168 12.50 -6.41 -8.23
N LYS A 169 12.24 -7.35 -9.15
CA LYS A 169 11.56 -7.06 -10.44
C LYS A 169 10.18 -6.45 -10.23
N SER A 170 9.41 -6.98 -9.27
CA SER A 170 8.09 -6.46 -8.93
C SER A 170 8.17 -5.03 -8.36
N CYS A 171 9.16 -4.77 -7.51
CA CYS A 171 9.43 -3.44 -6.95
C CYS A 171 9.81 -2.44 -8.06
N LEU A 172 10.72 -2.81 -8.96
CA LEU A 172 11.09 -1.97 -10.10
C LEU A 172 9.89 -1.66 -11.00
N LYS A 173 9.05 -2.66 -11.27
CA LYS A 173 7.82 -2.48 -12.03
C LYS A 173 6.89 -1.48 -11.34
N LEU A 174 6.71 -1.59 -10.03
CA LEU A 174 5.88 -0.69 -9.23
C LEU A 174 6.45 0.74 -9.24
N ARG A 175 7.76 0.90 -9.01
CA ARG A 175 8.46 2.20 -9.07
C ARG A 175 8.25 2.89 -10.43
N ASN A 176 8.52 2.17 -11.52
CA ASN A 176 8.38 2.71 -12.88
C ASN A 176 6.92 3.06 -13.20
N ASN A 177 5.98 2.27 -12.67
CA ASN A 177 4.55 2.47 -12.83
C ASN A 177 3.99 3.70 -12.11
N HIS A 178 4.73 4.24 -11.14
CA HIS A 178 4.37 5.45 -10.39
C HIS A 178 5.04 6.71 -10.94
N LEU A 179 5.91 6.61 -11.95
CA LEU A 179 6.58 7.79 -12.51
C LEU A 179 5.60 8.69 -13.27
N GLY A 180 4.84 8.11 -14.20
CA GLY A 180 3.97 8.88 -15.09
C GLY A 180 3.24 8.01 -16.09
N LYS A 181 2.32 8.62 -16.83
CA LYS A 181 1.70 7.99 -17.99
C LYS A 181 2.72 7.84 -19.12
N ARG A 182 2.57 6.79 -19.92
CA ARG A 182 3.46 6.52 -21.08
C ARG A 182 3.66 7.73 -22.00
N SER A 183 2.60 8.51 -22.25
CA SER A 183 2.68 9.71 -23.10
C SER A 183 3.50 10.83 -22.45
N GLN A 184 3.39 11.04 -21.13
CA GLN A 184 4.18 12.03 -20.40
C GLN A 184 5.66 11.65 -20.43
N LEU A 185 5.98 10.39 -20.13
CA LEU A 185 7.36 9.89 -20.16
C LEU A 185 7.97 9.95 -21.56
N ALA A 186 7.20 9.62 -22.60
CA ALA A 186 7.66 9.74 -23.98
C ALA A 186 7.95 11.19 -24.36
N GLY A 187 7.11 12.14 -23.93
CA GLY A 187 7.35 13.58 -24.12
C GLY A 187 8.68 14.02 -23.52
N LEU A 188 8.95 13.66 -22.26
CA LEU A 188 10.21 13.99 -21.58
C LEU A 188 11.45 13.43 -22.28
N ILE A 189 11.37 12.23 -22.85
CA ILE A 189 12.48 11.65 -23.62
C ILE A 189 12.75 12.46 -24.89
N LEU A 190 11.69 12.87 -25.61
CA LEU A 190 11.82 13.68 -26.82
C LEU A 190 12.38 15.06 -26.50
N ASP A 191 11.89 15.70 -25.43
CA ASP A 191 12.40 16.99 -24.98
C ASP A 191 13.88 16.92 -24.62
N TYR A 192 14.30 15.86 -23.91
CA TYR A 192 15.70 15.63 -23.59
C TYR A 192 16.58 15.46 -24.84
N GLN A 193 16.14 14.65 -25.81
CA GLN A 193 16.87 14.44 -27.07
C GLN A 193 17.02 15.74 -27.87
N ASN A 194 15.97 16.55 -27.94
CA ASN A 194 16.02 17.85 -28.56
C ASN A 194 17.04 18.77 -27.87
N HIS A 195 17.02 18.83 -26.53
CA HIS A 195 17.98 19.64 -25.77
C HIS A 195 19.44 19.19 -25.94
N GLN A 196 19.70 17.89 -26.11
CA GLN A 196 21.04 17.40 -26.41
C GLN A 196 21.50 17.84 -27.81
N ALA A 197 20.63 17.71 -28.82
CA ALA A 197 20.93 18.14 -30.19
C ALA A 197 21.25 19.63 -30.28
N TYR A 198 20.58 20.49 -29.50
CA TYR A 198 20.90 21.93 -29.43
C TYR A 198 22.24 22.25 -28.75
N LYS A 199 22.76 21.37 -27.88
CA LYS A 199 24.07 21.58 -27.21
C LYS A 199 25.26 21.16 -28.08
N GLU A 200 25.03 20.33 -29.08
CA GLU A 200 26.05 19.80 -30.00
C GLU A 200 26.18 20.63 -31.29
N ALA A 201 25.28 21.60 -31.51
CA ALA A 201 25.28 22.56 -32.62
C ALA A 201 25.91 23.90 -32.21
#